data_AF-A0A7C8GT77-F1
#
_entry.id   AF-A0A7C8GT77-F1
#
_cell.length_a   1.000
_cell.length_b   1.000
_cell.length_c   1.000
_cell.angle_alpha   90.00
_cell.angle_beta   90.00
_cell.angle_gamma   90.00
#
_symmetry.space_group_name_H-M   'P 1'
#
loop_
_entity.id
_entity.type
_entity.pdbx_description
1 polymer ?
#
loop_
_entity_poly.entity_id
_entity_poly.type
_entity_poly.pdbx_seq_one_letter_code
_entity_poly.pdbx_strand_id
1 'polypeptide(L)'
;MSNKLYYIVITPMIIIGLPIIYYYPGSYTYVLLALVTAATYFSAKDTREKLKKAEGEEEIRQAIVPMILIAIVFILAIVSLVF
;
A
#
# COMPACT_ATOMS: atom_id res chain seq x y z
N MET A 1 -7.85 -4.22 17.96
CA MET A 1 -6.53 -4.62 17.42
C MET A 1 -6.19 -3.95 16.08
N SER A 2 -6.94 -2.93 15.62
CA SER A 2 -6.84 -2.34 14.27
C SER A 2 -5.69 -1.34 14.06
N ASN A 3 -5.13 -0.75 15.12
CA ASN A 3 -4.08 0.27 14.97
C ASN A 3 -2.72 -0.31 14.56
N LYS A 4 -2.44 -1.58 14.84
CA LYS A 4 -1.10 -2.16 14.59
C LYS A 4 -0.78 -2.32 13.10
N LEU A 5 -1.78 -2.64 12.27
CA LEU A 5 -1.58 -2.82 10.83
C LEU A 5 -1.32 -1.48 10.12
N TYR A 6 -2.04 -0.43 10.53
CA TYR A 6 -1.91 0.92 9.97
C TYR A 6 -0.49 1.48 10.20
N TYR A 7 0.05 1.29 11.40
CA TYR A 7 1.43 1.68 11.73
C TYR A 7 2.47 0.86 10.93
N ILE A 8 2.27 -0.45 10.75
CA ILE A 8 3.26 -1.28 10.02
C ILE A 8 3.40 -0.87 8.55
N VAL A 9 2.36 -0.33 7.92
CA VAL A 9 2.41 0.11 6.51
C VAL A 9 2.86 1.57 6.40
N ILE A 10 2.33 2.45 7.25
CA ILE A 10 2.58 3.89 7.17
C ILE A 10 3.96 4.27 7.69
N THR A 11 4.43 3.64 8.76
CA THR A 11 5.74 3.94 9.34
C THR A 11 6.89 3.73 8.33
N PRO A 12 6.98 2.61 7.59
CA PRO A 12 7.99 2.48 6.54
C PRO A 12 7.78 3.45 5.38
N MET A 13 6.53 3.76 4.99
CA MET A 13 6.28 4.78 3.96
C MET A 13 6.78 6.16 4.36
N ILE A 14 6.62 6.56 5.63
CA ILE A 14 7.11 7.84 6.15
C ILE A 14 8.64 7.84 6.27
N ILE A 15 9.23 6.79 6.85
CA ILE A 15 10.68 6.69 7.09
C ILE A 15 11.46 6.60 5.78
N ILE A 16 10.94 5.91 4.77
CA ILE A 16 11.60 5.74 3.46
C ILE A 16 11.23 6.91 2.53
N GLY A 17 10.00 7.43 2.61
CA GLY A 17 9.53 8.52 1.75
C GLY A 17 10.20 9.87 2.06
N LEU A 18 10.30 10.26 3.34
CA LEU A 18 10.84 11.57 3.73
C LEU A 18 12.30 11.83 3.27
N PRO A 19 13.25 10.90 3.43
CA PRO A 19 14.62 11.09 2.96
C PRO A 19 14.70 11.18 1.43
N ILE A 20 13.90 10.39 0.71
CA ILE A 20 13.94 10.33 -0.76
C ILE A 20 13.38 11.63 -1.36
N ILE A 21 12.32 12.19 -0.76
CA ILE A 21 11.74 13.50 -1.12
C ILE A 21 12.78 14.62 -0.94
N TYR A 22 13.59 14.57 0.11
CA TYR A 22 14.52 15.65 0.45
C TYR A 22 15.79 15.65 -0.41
N TYR A 23 16.32 14.46 -0.77
CA TYR A 23 17.61 14.36 -1.46
C TYR A 23 17.52 14.24 -2.99
N TYR A 24 16.39 13.80 -3.54
CA TYR A 24 16.25 13.61 -5.00
C TYR A 24 14.84 13.96 -5.53
N PRO A 25 14.54 15.25 -5.73
CA PRO A 25 13.23 15.73 -6.15
C PRO A 25 12.85 15.33 -7.59
N GLY A 26 13.72 14.70 -8.37
CA GLY A 26 13.37 14.13 -9.68
C GLY A 26 13.15 12.62 -9.69
N SER A 27 13.73 11.89 -8.72
CA SER A 27 13.64 10.43 -8.66
C SER A 27 12.61 9.92 -7.65
N TYR A 28 12.14 10.79 -6.74
CA TYR A 28 11.12 10.42 -5.75
C TYR A 28 9.86 9.86 -6.38
N THR A 29 9.42 10.40 -7.52
CA THR A 29 8.23 9.94 -8.25
C THR A 29 8.37 8.52 -8.74
N TYR A 30 9.52 8.16 -9.35
CA TYR A 30 9.79 6.80 -9.80
C TYR A 30 9.93 5.82 -8.65
N VAL A 31 10.56 6.23 -7.54
CA VAL A 31 10.69 5.38 -6.36
C VAL A 31 9.35 5.20 -5.65
N LEU A 32 8.55 6.25 -5.53
CA LEU A 32 7.19 6.20 -4.99
C LEU A 32 6.33 5.26 -5.85
N LEU A 33 6.40 5.39 -7.17
CA LEU A 33 5.68 4.51 -8.10
C LEU A 33 6.12 3.05 -7.95
N ALA A 34 7.43 2.79 -7.83
CA ALA A 34 7.96 1.45 -7.62
C ALA A 34 7.50 0.85 -6.28
N LEU A 35 7.54 1.64 -5.20
CA LEU A 35 7.10 1.21 -3.86
C LEU A 35 5.59 0.93 -3.83
N VAL A 36 4.77 1.80 -4.43
CA VAL A 36 3.32 1.64 -4.47
C VAL A 36 2.94 0.46 -5.38
N THR A 37 3.62 0.25 -6.50
CA THR A 37 3.43 -0.93 -7.37
C THR A 37 3.78 -2.23 -6.63
N ALA A 38 4.92 -2.25 -5.92
CA ALA A 38 5.32 -3.40 -5.11
C ALA A 38 4.32 -3.68 -3.98
N ALA A 39 3.88 -2.64 -3.25
CA ALA A 39 2.89 -2.76 -2.19
C ALA A 39 1.56 -3.33 -2.70
N THR A 40 1.07 -2.84 -3.86
CA THR A 40 -0.13 -3.37 -4.52
C THR A 40 0.04 -4.84 -4.91
N TYR A 41 1.19 -5.20 -5.49
CA TYR A 41 1.47 -6.60 -5.85
C TYR A 41 1.48 -7.53 -4.63
N PHE A 42 2.20 -7.17 -3.56
CA PHE A 42 2.25 -7.98 -2.35
C PHE A 42 0.89 -8.08 -1.66
N SER A 43 0.15 -6.97 -1.59
CA SER A 43 -1.20 -7.00 -1.02
C SER A 43 -2.15 -7.86 -1.85
N ALA A 44 -2.08 -7.81 -3.19
CA ALA A 44 -2.93 -8.66 -4.03
C ALA A 44 -2.59 -10.14 -3.85
N LYS A 45 -1.30 -10.48 -3.68
CA LYS A 45 -0.86 -11.85 -3.37
C LYS A 45 -1.38 -12.30 -2.01
N ASP A 46 -1.21 -11.48 -0.97
CA ASP A 46 -1.67 -11.76 0.40
C ASP A 46 -3.20 -11.91 0.47
N THR A 47 -3.95 -11.02 -0.18
CA THR A 47 -5.41 -11.12 -0.27
C THR A 47 -5.83 -12.42 -0.97
N ARG A 48 -5.16 -12.82 -2.06
CA ARG A 48 -5.44 -14.11 -2.72
C ARG A 48 -5.17 -15.31 -1.81
N GLU A 49 -4.10 -15.26 -1.01
CA GLU A 49 -3.78 -16.35 -0.07
C GLU A 49 -4.77 -16.42 1.09
N LYS A 50 -5.21 -15.27 1.60
CA LYS A 50 -6.23 -15.18 2.66
C LYS A 50 -7.60 -15.63 2.17
N LEU A 51 -8.01 -15.21 0.97
CA LEU A 51 -9.30 -15.62 0.39
C LEU A 51 -9.38 -17.12 0.11
N LYS A 52 -8.26 -17.80 -0.20
CA LYS A 52 -8.22 -19.26 -0.36
C LYS A 52 -8.48 -20.04 0.93
N LYS A 53 -8.26 -19.40 2.08
CA LYS A 53 -8.40 -20.00 3.41
C LYS A 53 -9.58 -19.43 4.20
N ALA A 54 -10.30 -18.46 3.63
CA ALA A 54 -11.37 -17.76 4.31
C ALA A 54 -12.66 -18.59 4.23
N GLU A 55 -13.23 -18.92 5.38
CA GLU A 55 -14.48 -19.68 5.49
C GLU A 55 -15.67 -18.78 5.85
N GLY A 56 -15.42 -17.57 6.37
CA GLY A 56 -16.45 -16.62 6.82
C GLY A 56 -16.37 -15.23 6.18
N GLU A 57 -17.52 -14.53 6.17
CA GLU A 57 -17.63 -13.16 5.63
C GLU A 57 -16.67 -12.17 6.30
N GLU A 58 -16.37 -12.36 7.58
CA GLU A 58 -15.49 -11.46 8.33
C GLU A 58 -14.02 -11.61 7.90
N GLU A 59 -13.58 -12.83 7.60
CA GLU A 59 -12.23 -13.10 7.09
C GLU A 59 -12.05 -12.57 5.66
N ILE A 60 -13.10 -12.70 4.84
CA ILE A 60 -13.16 -12.11 3.50
C ILE A 60 -13.06 -10.58 3.59
N ARG A 61 -13.83 -9.95 4.49
CA ARG A 61 -13.77 -8.50 4.72
C ARG A 61 -12.37 -8.05 5.16
N GLN A 62 -11.75 -8.78 6.09
CA GLN A 62 -10.39 -8.47 6.56
C GLN A 62 -9.33 -8.62 5.47
N ALA A 63 -9.54 -9.51 4.48
CA ALA A 63 -8.64 -9.66 3.34
C ALA A 63 -8.85 -8.59 2.24
N ILE A 64 -10.09 -8.15 2.04
CA ILE A 64 -10.47 -7.21 0.96
C ILE A 64 -10.21 -5.74 1.35
N VAL A 65 -10.50 -5.33 2.59
CA VAL A 65 -10.36 -3.93 3.03
C VAL A 65 -8.94 -3.38 2.81
N PRO A 66 -7.85 -4.09 3.17
CA PRO A 66 -6.48 -3.62 2.90
C PRO A 66 -6.19 -3.44 1.40
N MET A 67 -6.74 -4.33 0.56
CA MET A 67 -6.57 -4.25 -0.90
C MET A 67 -7.25 -3.01 -1.48
N ILE A 68 -8.46 -2.68 -1.02
CA ILE A 68 -9.18 -1.47 -1.44
C ILE A 68 -8.41 -0.22 -1.00
N LEU A 69 -7.91 -0.18 0.24
CA LEU A 69 -7.13 0.95 0.73
C LEU A 69 -5.86 1.18 -0.09
N ILE A 70 -5.13 0.12 -0.44
CA ILE A 70 -3.94 0.23 -1.28
C ILE A 70 -4.31 0.68 -2.70
N ALA A 71 -5.42 0.21 -3.27
CA ALA A 71 -5.90 0.68 -4.56
C ALA A 71 -6.19 2.20 -4.54
N ILE A 72 -6.80 2.72 -3.48
CA ILE A 72 -7.04 4.16 -3.31
C ILE A 72 -5.70 4.93 -3.24
N VAL A 73 -4.74 4.44 -2.45
CA VAL A 73 -3.39 5.05 -2.36
C VAL A 73 -2.67 5.03 -3.70
N PHE A 74 -2.81 3.94 -4.47
CA PHE A 74 -2.25 3.83 -5.82
C PHE A 74 -2.86 4.85 -6.78
N ILE A 75 -4.18 5.04 -6.75
CA ILE A 75 -4.87 6.06 -7.54
C ILE A 75 -4.40 7.46 -7.14
N LEU A 76 -4.32 7.77 -5.85
CA LEU A 76 -3.83 9.06 -5.35
C LEU A 76 -2.38 9.32 -5.79
N ALA A 77 -1.53 8.30 -5.75
CA ALA A 77 -0.16 8.40 -6.24
C ALA A 77 -0.12 8.72 -7.75
N ILE A 78 -0.95 8.09 -8.57
CA ILE A 78 -1.06 8.41 -10.00
C ILE A 78 -1.55 9.85 -10.20
N VAL A 79 -2.61 10.28 -9.50
CA VAL A 79 -3.14 11.64 -9.61
C VAL A 79 -2.08 12.67 -9.28
N SER A 80 -1.30 12.45 -8.21
CA SER A 80 -0.19 13.33 -7.81
C SER A 80 0.99 13.37 -8.80
N LEU A 81 1.05 12.44 -9.75
CA LEU A 81 2.05 12.46 -10.83
C LEU A 81 1.56 13.22 -12.06
N VAL A 82 0.25 13.30 -12.24
CA VAL A 82 -0.39 13.94 -13.40
C VAL A 82 -0.66 15.43 -13.15
N PHE A 83 -0.97 15.80 -11.90
CA PHE A 83 -1.32 17.16 -11.46
C PHE A 83 -0.30 17.70 -10.46
#